data_AF-A0A2S3QS73-F1
#
_entry.id   AF-A0A2S3QS73-F1
#
_cell.length_a   1.000
_cell.length_b   1.000
_cell.length_c   1.000
_cell.angle_alpha   90.00
_cell.angle_beta   90.00
_cell.angle_gamma   90.00
#
_symmetry.space_group_name_H-M   'P 1'
#
loop_
_entity.id
_entity.type
_entity.pdbx_description
1 polymer ?
#
loop_
_entity_poly.entity_id
_entity_poly.type
_entity_poly.pdbx_seq_one_letter_code
_entity_poly.pdbx_strand_id
1 'polypeptide(L)'
;MKKALLSLVCLLTLNTQAGISIGLPPGMSMPDFDSIEQSQRVFKETVEELISSEEVNLIVATVEESYLTTCLVQPEKTTSALSNFYLRYKCEGTTDLKLVIAAKKRKGVVKVKNYKVKF
;
A
#
# COMPACT_ATOMS: atom_id res chain seq x y z
N MET A 1 -27.64 23.95 2.63
CA MET A 1 -27.48 22.60 2.06
C MET A 1 -26.52 21.84 2.97
N LYS A 2 -27.00 20.78 3.62
CA LYS A 2 -26.28 19.98 4.62
C LYS A 2 -25.57 18.80 3.94
N LYS A 3 -24.54 18.30 4.65
CA LYS A 3 -23.87 16.99 4.58
C LYS A 3 -22.53 16.96 3.85
N ALA A 4 -21.50 17.40 4.57
CA ALA A 4 -20.13 16.93 4.39
C ALA A 4 -20.10 15.42 4.62
N LEU A 5 -19.62 14.68 3.62
CA LEU A 5 -19.41 13.24 3.67
C LEU A 5 -18.45 12.92 4.83
N LEU A 6 -18.92 12.07 5.74
CA LEU A 6 -18.10 11.46 6.79
C LEU A 6 -16.91 10.75 6.15
N SER A 7 -15.72 11.29 6.39
CA SER A 7 -14.44 10.60 6.22
C SER A 7 -14.39 9.45 7.22
N LEU A 8 -14.68 8.23 6.74
CA LEU A 8 -14.48 7.00 7.51
C LEU A 8 -12.97 6.72 7.54
N VAL A 9 -12.33 7.25 8.57
CA VAL A 9 -10.92 7.00 8.89
C VAL A 9 -10.83 5.57 9.45
N CYS A 10 -10.49 4.60 8.59
CA CYS A 10 -10.03 3.29 9.03
C CYS A 10 -8.60 3.40 9.60
N LEU A 11 -8.47 3.96 10.80
CA LEU A 11 -7.30 3.76 11.65
C LEU A 11 -7.45 2.41 12.35
N LEU A 12 -7.12 1.33 11.64
CA LEU A 12 -6.86 0.04 12.28
C LEU A 12 -5.45 0.09 12.91
N THR A 13 -5.30 0.87 13.97
CA THR A 13 -4.23 0.65 14.93
C THR A 13 -4.63 -0.55 15.77
N LEU A 14 -4.12 -1.72 15.40
CA LEU A 14 -4.13 -2.92 16.23
C LEU A 14 -3.37 -2.61 17.53
N ASN A 15 -4.11 -2.17 18.54
CA ASN A 15 -3.70 -2.35 19.93
C ASN A 15 -4.73 -3.26 20.58
N THR A 16 -4.24 -4.46 20.85
CA THR A 16 -4.84 -5.50 21.68
C THR A 16 -5.47 -4.93 22.96
N GLN A 17 -6.65 -5.46 23.30
CA GLN A 17 -7.28 -5.45 24.62
C GLN A 17 -7.97 -4.14 25.08
N ALA A 18 -9.22 -3.97 24.66
CA ALA A 18 -10.34 -3.54 25.52
C ALA A 18 -11.63 -3.74 24.72
N GLY A 19 -12.62 -4.41 25.31
CA GLY A 19 -13.90 -4.70 24.65
C GLY A 19 -14.65 -3.43 24.29
N ILE A 20 -14.54 -2.99 23.05
CA ILE A 20 -15.44 -2.01 22.46
C ILE A 20 -16.49 -2.83 21.73
N SER A 21 -17.62 -3.07 22.40
CA SER A 21 -18.84 -3.51 21.72
C SER A 21 -19.33 -2.35 20.87
N ILE A 22 -18.78 -2.22 19.66
CA ILE A 22 -19.37 -1.42 18.61
C ILE A 22 -20.61 -2.19 18.19
N GLY A 23 -21.74 -1.86 18.82
CA GLY A 23 -23.04 -2.41 18.43
C GLY A 23 -23.28 -2.11 16.95
N LEU A 24 -23.11 -3.14 16.12
CA LEU A 24 -23.53 -3.11 14.73
C LEU A 24 -25.06 -2.87 14.72
N PRO A 25 -25.57 -2.00 13.82
CA PRO A 25 -27.01 -1.83 13.67
C PRO A 25 -27.67 -3.19 13.38
N PRO A 26 -28.87 -3.45 13.93
CA PRO A 26 -29.54 -4.73 13.74
C PRO A 26 -29.80 -4.95 12.24
N GLY A 27 -29.17 -5.98 11.68
CA GLY A 27 -29.22 -6.29 10.25
C GLY A 27 -27.89 -6.15 9.49
N MET A 28 -26.81 -5.68 10.12
CA MET A 28 -25.46 -5.86 9.57
C MET A 28 -24.93 -7.23 9.93
N SER A 29 -24.92 -8.15 8.96
CA SER A 29 -24.13 -9.36 9.03
C SER A 29 -22.67 -8.99 9.30
N MET A 30 -22.07 -9.64 10.29
CA MET A 30 -20.64 -9.56 10.56
C MET A 30 -19.88 -9.74 9.23
N PRO A 31 -18.89 -8.89 8.91
CA PRO A 31 -18.15 -9.04 7.66
C PRO A 31 -17.58 -10.45 7.62
N ASP A 32 -17.83 -11.14 6.51
CA ASP A 32 -17.42 -12.52 6.32
C ASP A 32 -15.90 -12.63 6.44
N PHE A 33 -15.42 -13.32 7.47
CA PHE A 33 -13.99 -13.43 7.77
C PHE A 33 -13.23 -14.03 6.59
N ASP A 34 -13.85 -14.95 5.84
CA ASP A 34 -13.28 -15.57 4.63
C ASP A 34 -13.01 -14.52 3.54
N SER A 35 -13.90 -13.52 3.42
CA SER A 35 -13.74 -12.42 2.46
C SER A 35 -12.58 -11.48 2.81
N ILE A 36 -12.30 -11.30 4.10
CA ILE A 36 -11.18 -10.48 4.60
C ILE A 36 -9.86 -11.19 4.33
N GLU A 37 -9.77 -12.48 4.65
CA GLU A 37 -8.56 -13.28 4.40
C GLU A 37 -8.23 -13.37 2.92
N GLN A 38 -9.24 -13.59 2.07
CA GLN A 38 -9.06 -13.60 0.62
C GLN A 38 -8.56 -12.24 0.10
N SER A 39 -9.12 -11.13 0.60
CA SER A 39 -8.70 -9.78 0.21
C SER A 39 -7.24 -9.49 0.61
N GLN A 40 -6.81 -9.93 1.79
CA GLN A 40 -5.43 -9.79 2.23
C GLN A 40 -4.46 -10.64 1.40
N ARG A 41 -4.86 -11.86 1.01
CA ARG A 41 -4.07 -12.72 0.14
C ARG A 41 -3.86 -12.06 -1.23
N VAL A 42 -4.94 -11.62 -1.87
CA VAL A 42 -4.87 -10.95 -3.19
C VAL A 42 -4.01 -9.68 -3.11
N PHE A 43 -4.10 -8.92 -2.02
CA PHE A 43 -3.26 -7.75 -1.79
C PHE A 43 -1.77 -8.13 -1.75
N LYS A 44 -1.39 -9.13 -0.94
CA LYS A 44 0.01 -9.58 -0.82
C LYS A 44 0.57 -10.07 -2.15
N GLU A 45 -0.16 -10.96 -2.83
CA GLU A 45 0.23 -11.50 -4.14
C GLU A 45 0.42 -10.37 -5.16
N THR A 46 -0.50 -9.41 -5.21
CA THR A 46 -0.39 -8.28 -6.14
C THR A 46 0.83 -7.39 -5.81
N VAL A 47 1.12 -7.18 -4.53
CA VAL A 47 2.29 -6.39 -4.11
C VAL A 47 3.58 -7.09 -4.53
N GLU A 48 3.70 -8.40 -4.34
CA GLU A 48 4.87 -9.19 -4.75
C GLU A 48 5.09 -9.15 -6.27
N GLU A 49 4.03 -9.30 -7.06
CA GLU A 49 4.09 -9.19 -8.52
C GLU A 49 4.50 -7.77 -8.98
N LEU A 50 4.02 -6.73 -8.30
CA LEU A 50 4.39 -5.36 -8.64
C LEU A 50 5.85 -5.08 -8.31
N ILE A 51 6.33 -5.53 -7.15
CA ILE A 51 7.72 -5.36 -6.73
C ILE A 51 8.67 -6.12 -7.66
N SER A 52 8.30 -7.31 -8.10
CA SER A 52 9.12 -8.12 -9.03
C SER A 52 9.04 -7.66 -10.49
N SER A 53 8.18 -6.70 -10.81
CA SER A 53 8.01 -6.23 -12.18
C SER A 53 9.21 -5.41 -12.69
N GLU A 54 9.54 -5.61 -13.95
CA GLU A 54 10.63 -4.90 -14.63
C GLU A 54 10.45 -3.37 -14.57
N GLU A 55 9.24 -2.87 -14.81
CA GLU A 55 8.96 -1.42 -14.77
C GLU A 55 9.27 -0.80 -13.39
N VAL A 56 8.94 -1.50 -12.29
CA VAL A 56 9.22 -1.01 -10.94
C VAL A 56 10.72 -1.10 -10.64
N ASN A 57 11.36 -2.20 -11.00
CA ASN A 57 12.80 -2.40 -10.78
C ASN A 57 13.65 -1.37 -11.54
N LEU A 58 13.27 -1.00 -12.77
CA LEU A 58 13.95 0.05 -13.52
C LEU A 58 13.93 1.40 -12.79
N ILE A 59 12.81 1.75 -12.17
CA ILE A 59 12.68 3.00 -11.41
C ILE A 59 13.52 2.96 -10.14
N VAL A 60 13.50 1.82 -9.44
CA VAL A 60 14.34 1.62 -8.25
C VAL A 60 15.81 1.78 -8.62
N ALA A 61 16.29 1.06 -9.64
CA ALA A 61 17.67 1.15 -10.11
C ALA A 61 18.07 2.57 -10.52
N THR A 62 17.18 3.28 -11.23
CA THR A 62 17.42 4.67 -11.63
C THR A 62 17.62 5.58 -10.41
N VAL A 63 16.82 5.40 -9.35
CA VAL A 63 16.93 6.18 -8.10
C VAL A 63 18.20 5.77 -7.33
N GLU A 64 18.49 4.48 -7.24
CA GLU A 64 19.71 3.99 -6.58
C GLU A 64 20.97 4.58 -7.21
N GLU A 65 21.05 4.57 -8.55
CA GLU A 65 22.18 5.14 -9.31
C GLU A 65 22.24 6.66 -9.16
N SER A 66 21.10 7.36 -9.31
CA SER A 66 21.05 8.83 -9.26
C SER A 66 21.44 9.41 -7.91
N TYR A 67 21.16 8.69 -6.82
CA TYR A 67 21.37 9.17 -5.45
C TYR A 67 22.48 8.42 -4.70
N LEU A 68 23.15 7.46 -5.34
CA LEU A 68 24.16 6.59 -4.71
C LEU A 68 23.60 5.93 -3.43
N THR A 69 22.42 5.34 -3.54
CA THR A 69 21.70 4.67 -2.44
C THR A 69 21.31 3.24 -2.81
N THR A 70 20.95 2.43 -1.81
CA THR A 70 20.33 1.11 -1.98
C THR A 70 18.93 1.14 -1.39
N CYS A 71 17.92 0.78 -2.18
CA CYS A 71 16.51 0.86 -1.86
C CYS A 71 15.95 -0.48 -1.39
N LEU A 72 15.52 -0.53 -0.13
CA LEU A 72 14.84 -1.68 0.46
C LEU A 72 13.33 -1.46 0.44
N VAL A 73 12.60 -2.40 -0.15
CA VAL A 73 11.14 -2.36 -0.15
C VAL A 73 10.60 -2.53 1.27
N GLN A 74 9.46 -1.89 1.55
CA GLN A 74 8.74 -1.92 2.83
C GLN A 74 7.31 -2.41 2.58
N PRO A 75 7.11 -3.72 2.36
CA PRO A 75 5.80 -4.29 1.98
C PRO A 75 4.71 -3.96 3.00
N GLU A 76 5.07 -3.94 4.29
CA GLU A 76 4.16 -3.64 5.41
C GLU A 76 3.66 -2.20 5.44
N LYS A 77 4.34 -1.28 4.72
CA LYS A 77 3.93 0.13 4.57
C LYS A 77 3.28 0.42 3.22
N THR A 78 3.14 -0.61 2.38
CA THR A 78 2.47 -0.48 1.09
C THR A 78 0.97 -0.29 1.33
N THR A 79 0.39 0.66 0.62
CA THR A 79 -1.05 0.96 0.72
C THR A 79 -1.69 0.85 -0.65
N SER A 80 -2.90 0.32 -0.73
CA SER A 80 -3.73 0.44 -1.92
C SER A 80 -4.68 1.64 -1.76
N ALA A 81 -4.84 2.43 -2.81
CA ALA A 81 -5.91 3.43 -2.88
C ALA A 81 -6.50 3.44 -4.29
N LEU A 82 -7.83 3.38 -4.35
CA LEU A 82 -8.61 3.30 -5.59
C LEU A 82 -8.19 2.11 -6.48
N SER A 83 -7.23 2.34 -7.38
CA SER A 83 -6.73 1.34 -8.32
C SER A 83 -5.20 1.29 -8.39
N ASN A 84 -4.52 2.00 -7.48
CA ASN A 84 -3.06 2.04 -7.43
C ASN A 84 -2.57 1.47 -6.11
N PHE A 85 -1.44 0.79 -6.19
CA PHE A 85 -0.62 0.36 -5.07
C PHE A 85 0.53 1.35 -4.94
N TYR A 86 0.73 1.85 -3.73
CA TYR A 86 1.81 2.76 -3.39
C TYR A 86 2.90 1.95 -2.72
N LEU A 87 3.79 1.39 -3.53
CA LEU A 87 4.96 0.66 -3.07
C LEU A 87 5.90 1.64 -2.38
N ARG A 88 6.33 1.31 -1.17
CA ARG A 88 7.23 2.16 -0.39
C ARG A 88 8.58 1.50 -0.24
N TYR A 89 9.62 2.30 -0.43
CA TYR A 89 11.01 1.91 -0.29
C TYR A 89 11.69 2.87 0.67
N LYS A 90 12.57 2.32 1.51
CA LYS A 90 13.54 3.06 2.29
C LYS A 90 14.88 2.87 1.60
N CYS A 91 15.52 3.95 1.18
CA CYS A 91 16.82 3.88 0.54
C CYS A 91 17.88 4.46 1.46
N GLU A 92 18.95 3.70 1.64
CA GLU A 92 20.06 3.97 2.56
C GLU A 92 21.34 4.14 1.74
N GLY A 93 22.16 5.12 2.10
CA GLY A 93 23.38 5.45 1.37
C GLY A 93 24.01 6.74 1.88
N THR A 94 24.44 7.61 0.97
CA THR A 94 24.99 8.93 1.34
C THR A 94 23.92 9.88 1.87
N THR A 95 22.66 9.69 1.47
CA THR A 95 21.51 10.45 1.98
C THR A 95 20.33 9.48 2.16
N ASP A 96 19.74 9.49 3.35
CA ASP A 96 18.52 8.73 3.62
C ASP A 96 17.37 9.29 2.79
N LEU A 97 16.75 8.45 1.96
CA LEU A 97 15.63 8.86 1.13
C LEU A 97 14.51 7.82 1.14
N LYS A 98 13.29 8.32 0.92
CA LYS A 98 12.07 7.50 0.84
C LYS A 98 11.54 7.57 -0.58
N LEU A 99 11.48 6.43 -1.23
CA LEU A 99 10.91 6.28 -2.57
C LEU A 99 9.50 5.71 -2.46
N VAL A 100 8.54 6.37 -3.11
CA VAL A 100 7.16 5.91 -3.24
C VAL A 100 6.83 5.74 -4.71
N ILE A 101 6.53 4.53 -5.13
CA ILE A 101 6.14 4.21 -6.52
C ILE A 101 4.66 3.90 -6.54
N ALA A 102 3.87 4.67 -7.30
CA ALA A 102 2.48 4.32 -7.54
C ALA A 102 2.40 3.45 -8.80
N ALA A 103 2.02 2.19 -8.62
CA ALA A 103 1.89 1.23 -9.69
C ALA A 103 0.49 0.60 -9.66
N LYS A 104 0.06 0.03 -10.78
CA LYS A 104 -1.18 -0.74 -10.84
C LYS A 104 -1.04 -1.94 -11.76
N LYS A 105 -1.73 -3.02 -11.40
CA LYS A 105 -1.92 -4.18 -12.28
C LYS A 105 -3.23 -4.03 -13.03
N ARG A 106 -3.21 -4.07 -14.37
CA ARG A 106 -4.43 -4.06 -15.20
C ARG A 106 -4.31 -5.12 -16.29
N LYS A 107 -5.21 -6.10 -16.29
CA LYS A 107 -5.22 -7.22 -17.26
C LYS A 107 -3.87 -7.95 -17.32
N GLY A 108 -3.25 -8.23 -16.18
CA GLY A 108 -1.95 -8.89 -16.11
C GLY A 108 -0.74 -8.00 -16.38
N VAL A 109 -0.94 -6.79 -16.91
CA VAL A 109 0.15 -5.84 -17.20
C VAL A 109 0.35 -4.91 -16.01
N VAL A 110 1.57 -4.84 -15.50
CA VAL A 110 1.99 -3.83 -14.52
C VAL A 110 2.20 -2.50 -15.25
N LYS A 111 1.67 -1.42 -14.67
CA LYS A 111 1.91 -0.06 -15.17
C LYS A 111 2.30 0.85 -14.02
N VAL A 112 3.49 1.43 -14.10
CA VAL A 112 3.87 2.52 -13.20
C VAL A 112 3.17 3.82 -13.62
N LYS A 113 2.62 4.53 -12.64
CA LYS A 113 1.93 5.82 -12.85
C LYS A 113 2.82 7.00 -12.58
N ASN A 114 3.49 7.00 -11.43
CA ASN A 114 4.46 8.01 -11.04
C ASN A 114 5.32 7.45 -9.89
N TYR A 115 6.41 8.14 -9.61
CA TYR A 115 7.21 7.92 -8.41
C TYR A 115 7.51 9.25 -7.72
N LYS A 116 7.78 9.19 -6.42
CA LYS A 116 8.13 10.35 -5.59
C LYS A 116 9.30 9.99 -4.69
N VAL A 117 10.37 10.76 -4.79
CA VAL A 117 11.50 10.74 -3.85
C VAL A 117 11.24 11.79 -2.76
N LYS A 118 11.52 11.44 -1.50
CA LYS A 118 11.45 12.33 -0.35
C LYS A 118 12.74 12.21 0.46
N PHE A 119 13.24 13.34 0.91
CA PHE A 119 14.35 13.46 1.86
C PHE A 119 13.77 13.63 3.27
#